data_AF-A0A1Y4MZZ3-F1
#
_entry.id   AF-A0A1Y4MZZ3-F1
#
_cell.length_a   1.000
_cell.length_b   1.000
_cell.length_c   1.000
_cell.angle_alpha   90.00
_cell.angle_beta   90.00
_cell.angle_gamma   90.00
#
_symmetry.space_group_name_H-M   'P 1'
#
loop_
_entity.id
_entity.type
_entity.pdbx_description
1 polymer ?
#
loop_
_entity_poly.entity_id
_entity_poly.type
_entity_poly.pdbx_seq_one_letter_code
_entity_poly.pdbx_strand_id
1 'polypeptide(L)'
;MKKRLFCLFLAVWMTLSLCACGKDSQKDTENKTPSSNAEMSAPEAEIIPTPDEQGTPKEQTPEESEQPQASADGVDVDLTALSSTMVYSEVYNMLYFYPEDYYGKTVKMTGLFNVYQSVDENGVVLDMPVAYACIISDATACCAEGMEFVLEGDYIYPDDYPELGAEITVIGEFQSYAENGIAWYHLVNARMV
;
A
#
# COMPACT_ATOMS: atom_id res chain seq x y z
N MET A 1 46.90 1.01 -23.64
CA MET A 1 47.30 1.57 -22.32
C MET A 1 46.47 2.77 -21.83
N LYS A 2 45.37 3.18 -22.49
CA LYS A 2 44.50 4.28 -22.00
C LYS A 2 43.28 3.83 -21.17
N LYS A 3 42.79 2.59 -21.32
CA LYS A 3 41.64 2.08 -20.55
C LYS A 3 41.96 1.75 -19.09
N ARG A 4 43.17 1.23 -18.80
CA ARG A 4 43.62 0.98 -17.41
C ARG A 4 43.95 2.26 -16.63
N LEU A 5 44.34 3.33 -17.33
CA LEU A 5 44.59 4.64 -16.72
C LEU A 5 43.26 5.36 -16.36
N PHE A 6 42.22 5.16 -17.17
CA PHE A 6 40.89 5.71 -16.91
C PHE A 6 40.21 5.05 -15.68
N CYS A 7 40.37 3.74 -15.51
CA CYS A 7 39.86 3.02 -14.33
C CYS A 7 40.56 3.41 -13.01
N LEU A 8 41.84 3.79 -13.06
CA LEU A 8 42.57 4.29 -11.88
C LEU A 8 42.18 5.72 -11.50
N PHE A 9 41.72 6.54 -12.44
CA PHE A 9 41.24 7.90 -12.16
C PHE A 9 39.87 7.91 -11.46
N LEU A 10 38.98 6.95 -11.77
CA LEU A 10 37.65 6.86 -11.16
C LEU A 10 37.67 6.37 -9.70
N ALA A 11 38.67 5.57 -9.32
CA ALA A 11 38.78 5.04 -7.95
C ALA A 11 39.33 6.06 -6.93
N VAL A 12 40.04 7.11 -7.38
CA VAL A 12 40.64 8.13 -6.51
C VAL A 12 39.66 9.28 -6.17
N TRP A 13 38.55 9.42 -6.90
CA TRP A 13 37.53 10.43 -6.62
C TRP A 13 36.54 10.05 -5.50
N MET A 14 36.49 8.78 -5.10
CA MET A 14 35.55 8.31 -4.08
C MET A 14 36.07 8.40 -2.63
N THR A 15 37.31 8.82 -2.39
CA THR A 15 37.92 8.77 -1.04
C THR A 15 38.18 10.15 -0.41
N LEU A 16 37.52 11.22 -0.86
CA LEU A 16 37.71 12.58 -0.30
C LEU A 16 36.46 13.23 0.33
N SER A 17 35.40 12.48 0.62
CA SER A 17 34.23 13.01 1.34
C SER A 17 34.06 12.41 2.74
N LEU A 18 35.12 12.51 3.56
CA LEU A 18 35.02 12.33 5.01
C LEU A 18 35.85 13.41 5.70
N CYS A 19 35.25 14.60 5.86
CA CYS A 19 35.58 15.62 6.86
C CYS A 19 34.32 16.49 7.01
N ALA A 20 33.57 16.31 8.08
CA ALA A 20 33.69 17.11 9.31
C ALA A 20 32.88 18.42 9.23
N CYS A 21 31.73 18.42 9.91
CA CYS A 21 31.17 19.64 10.48
C CYS A 21 30.77 19.35 11.92
N GLY A 22 31.78 19.34 12.79
CA GLY A 22 31.58 19.67 14.20
C GLY A 22 31.80 21.17 14.38
N LYS A 23 30.79 21.87 14.91
CA LYS A 23 31.01 23.11 15.68
C LYS A 23 29.86 23.31 16.67
N ASP A 24 30.26 23.33 17.94
CA ASP A 24 29.46 23.50 19.16
C ASP A 24 28.65 24.80 19.23
N SER A 25 27.51 24.74 19.93
CA SER A 25 27.22 25.64 21.06
C SER A 25 26.09 25.12 21.97
N GLN A 26 26.51 24.46 23.05
CA GLN A 26 26.15 24.69 24.46
C GLN A 26 24.69 24.94 24.88
N LYS A 27 24.18 23.97 25.67
CA LYS A 27 23.28 24.02 26.86
C LYS A 27 22.37 22.78 26.78
N ASP A 28 22.27 21.86 27.74
CA ASP A 28 22.12 22.04 29.17
C ASP A 28 22.57 20.79 29.96
N THR A 29 23.13 21.05 31.13
CA THR A 29 23.05 20.31 32.41
C THR A 29 22.71 18.81 32.36
N GLU A 30 23.74 17.98 32.51
CA GLU A 30 23.64 16.58 32.91
C GLU A 30 23.54 16.47 34.45
N ASN A 31 22.51 15.78 34.95
CA ASN A 31 22.58 15.12 36.25
C ASN A 31 21.84 13.77 36.20
N LYS A 32 22.64 12.71 36.00
CA LYS A 32 22.58 11.39 36.64
C LYS A 32 21.21 10.74 36.93
N THR A 33 20.93 9.66 36.19
CA THR A 33 20.27 8.39 36.62
C THR A 33 20.98 7.83 37.88
N PRO A 34 20.43 6.92 38.74
CA PRO A 34 19.29 6.01 38.52
C PRO A 34 18.35 5.72 39.74
N SER A 35 17.21 5.07 39.43
CA SER A 35 16.55 3.93 40.13
C SER A 35 16.55 3.84 41.68
N SER A 36 15.36 3.77 42.31
CA SER A 36 14.84 2.57 42.99
C SER A 36 13.62 2.83 43.90
N ASN A 37 12.64 1.91 43.79
CA ASN A 37 11.72 1.31 44.78
C ASN A 37 11.03 2.15 45.89
N ALA A 38 9.70 1.98 46.00
CA ALA A 38 9.00 1.28 47.11
C ALA A 38 7.56 1.81 47.32
N GLU A 39 6.61 0.97 46.93
CA GLU A 39 5.35 0.57 47.59
C GLU A 39 4.62 1.44 48.65
N MET A 40 3.28 1.45 48.46
CA MET A 40 2.22 1.15 49.46
C MET A 40 1.39 2.30 50.06
N SER A 41 0.07 2.13 49.87
CA SER A 41 -1.08 2.43 50.76
C SER A 41 -2.07 3.52 50.38
N ALA A 42 -3.32 3.07 50.21
CA ALA A 42 -4.57 3.82 50.34
C ALA A 42 -4.87 4.21 51.82
N PRO A 43 -5.86 5.09 52.08
CA PRO A 43 -7.16 4.55 52.50
C PRO A 43 -8.43 5.32 52.01
N GLU A 44 -9.55 4.60 52.08
CA GLU A 44 -11.00 4.99 52.19
C GLU A 44 -11.27 6.16 53.17
N ALA A 45 -12.42 6.85 53.27
CA ALA A 45 -13.77 6.94 52.69
C ALA A 45 -14.23 8.41 53.00
N GLU A 46 -15.31 9.01 52.51
CA GLU A 46 -16.68 8.84 53.05
C GLU A 46 -17.67 9.83 52.36
N ILE A 47 -18.92 9.35 52.19
CA ILE A 47 -20.24 10.01 52.14
C ILE A 47 -20.76 10.83 50.92
N ILE A 48 -21.87 10.29 50.40
CA ILE A 48 -22.83 10.75 49.37
C ILE A 48 -23.79 11.82 49.97
N PRO A 49 -24.51 12.65 49.17
CA PRO A 49 -25.79 12.19 48.62
C PRO A 49 -26.05 12.60 47.16
N THR A 50 -26.70 11.69 46.44
CA THR A 50 -27.38 11.89 45.15
C THR A 50 -28.57 12.83 45.28
N PRO A 51 -28.88 13.57 44.21
CA PRO A 51 -30.24 13.52 43.66
C PRO A 51 -30.26 13.00 42.21
N ASP A 52 -31.17 12.09 41.95
CA ASP A 52 -31.58 11.60 40.63
C ASP A 52 -32.05 12.76 39.74
N GLU A 53 -31.72 12.71 38.43
CA GLU A 53 -32.71 12.61 37.33
C GLU A 53 -31.98 12.50 35.97
N GLN A 54 -32.32 11.42 35.26
CA GLN A 54 -32.43 11.29 33.81
C GLN A 54 -31.36 11.89 32.89
N GLY A 55 -30.61 10.97 32.27
CA GLY A 55 -29.93 11.23 31.01
C GLY A 55 -29.13 10.02 30.59
N THR A 56 -29.79 9.03 30.00
CA THR A 56 -29.16 7.94 29.24
C THR A 56 -28.16 8.52 28.24
N PRO A 57 -26.84 8.26 28.34
CA PRO A 57 -25.95 8.50 27.21
C PRO A 57 -26.22 7.39 26.21
N LYS A 58 -26.95 7.72 25.15
CA LYS A 58 -27.02 6.88 23.96
C LYS A 58 -25.59 6.67 23.46
N GLU A 59 -25.23 5.40 23.47
CA GLU A 59 -24.32 4.70 22.58
C GLU A 59 -23.75 5.59 21.47
N GLN A 60 -22.42 5.72 21.49
CA GLN A 60 -21.64 6.24 20.38
C GLN A 60 -21.97 5.38 19.16
N THR A 61 -22.50 6.04 18.13
CA THR A 61 -22.71 5.46 16.82
C THR A 61 -21.35 5.00 16.30
N PRO A 62 -21.20 3.75 15.82
CA PRO A 62 -19.99 3.34 15.13
C PRO A 62 -19.77 4.27 13.94
N GLU A 63 -18.54 4.75 13.80
CA GLU A 63 -18.04 5.44 12.61
C GLU A 63 -18.26 4.48 11.44
N GLU A 64 -19.35 4.72 10.69
CA GLU A 64 -19.67 4.01 9.47
C GLU A 64 -18.57 4.35 8.49
N SER A 65 -17.68 3.39 8.27
CA SER A 65 -16.75 3.36 7.16
C SER A 65 -17.52 3.79 5.91
N GLU A 66 -17.14 4.91 5.30
CA GLU A 66 -17.64 5.33 3.99
C GLU A 66 -17.24 4.24 2.98
N GLN A 67 -18.08 3.22 2.86
CA GLN A 67 -17.98 2.26 1.76
C GLN A 67 -18.20 3.05 0.47
N PRO A 68 -17.35 2.84 -0.55
CA PRO A 68 -17.53 3.45 -1.86
C PRO A 68 -18.97 3.25 -2.34
N GLN A 69 -19.68 4.34 -2.59
CA GLN A 69 -21.06 4.27 -3.06
C GLN A 69 -21.08 3.80 -4.51
N ALA A 70 -21.96 2.86 -4.82
CA ALA A 70 -22.13 2.35 -6.18
C ALA A 70 -22.41 3.50 -7.17
N SER A 71 -21.57 3.62 -8.19
CA SER A 71 -21.67 4.66 -9.22
C SER A 71 -22.77 4.28 -10.23
N ALA A 72 -23.31 5.27 -10.95
CA ALA A 72 -24.32 5.07 -12.00
C ALA A 72 -23.88 4.10 -13.12
N ASP A 73 -22.58 3.82 -13.22
CA ASP A 73 -21.97 2.90 -14.19
C ASP A 73 -21.90 1.44 -13.71
N GLY A 74 -22.53 1.11 -12.57
CA GLY A 74 -22.51 -0.25 -12.01
C GLY A 74 -21.17 -0.63 -11.37
N VAL A 75 -20.40 0.36 -10.94
CA VAL A 75 -19.14 0.18 -10.21
C VAL A 75 -19.45 0.24 -8.71
N ASP A 76 -19.11 -0.82 -7.97
CA ASP A 76 -19.30 -0.91 -6.53
C ASP A 76 -18.17 -0.21 -5.76
N VAL A 77 -16.94 -0.27 -6.28
CA VAL A 77 -15.74 0.30 -5.66
C VAL A 77 -15.04 1.20 -6.68
N ASP A 78 -15.32 2.50 -6.64
CA ASP A 78 -14.64 3.48 -7.50
C ASP A 78 -13.42 4.08 -6.79
N LEU A 79 -12.24 3.50 -7.05
CA LEU A 79 -10.98 4.00 -6.51
C LEU A 79 -10.56 5.33 -7.15
N THR A 80 -11.07 5.65 -8.36
CA THR A 80 -10.70 6.89 -9.07
C THR A 80 -11.28 8.15 -8.40
N ALA A 81 -12.27 7.97 -7.52
CA ALA A 81 -12.83 9.05 -6.71
C ALA A 81 -12.01 9.33 -5.42
N LEU A 82 -11.03 8.48 -5.10
CA LEU A 82 -10.26 8.56 -3.87
C LEU A 82 -8.93 9.32 -4.06
N SER A 83 -8.36 9.82 -2.97
CA SER A 83 -6.97 10.30 -2.98
C SER A 83 -5.98 9.15 -3.17
N SER A 84 -4.78 9.41 -3.70
CA SER A 84 -3.76 8.36 -3.89
C SER A 84 -3.40 7.59 -2.61
N THR A 85 -3.38 8.25 -1.44
CA THR A 85 -3.21 7.59 -0.14
C THR A 85 -4.33 6.60 0.16
N MET A 86 -5.57 6.98 -0.14
CA MET A 86 -6.73 6.11 0.06
C MET A 86 -6.75 4.98 -0.97
N VAL A 87 -6.45 5.25 -2.24
CA VAL A 87 -6.33 4.22 -3.28
C VAL A 87 -5.31 3.16 -2.86
N TYR A 88 -4.13 3.57 -2.42
CA TYR A 88 -3.11 2.65 -1.93
C TYR A 88 -3.61 1.79 -0.76
N SER A 89 -4.22 2.43 0.24
CA SER A 89 -4.74 1.73 1.42
C SER A 89 -5.85 0.75 1.05
N GLU A 90 -6.74 1.13 0.14
CA GLU A 90 -7.87 0.31 -0.28
C GLU A 90 -7.42 -0.89 -1.10
N VAL A 91 -6.50 -0.72 -2.05
CA VAL A 91 -5.88 -1.84 -2.77
C VAL A 91 -5.15 -2.78 -1.81
N TYR A 92 -4.46 -2.23 -0.81
CA TYR A 92 -3.80 -3.05 0.21
C TYR A 92 -4.82 -3.86 1.04
N ASN A 93 -5.96 -3.26 1.41
CA ASN A 93 -7.05 -3.97 2.09
C ASN A 93 -7.59 -5.12 1.22
N MET A 94 -7.82 -4.85 -0.07
CA MET A 94 -8.30 -5.84 -1.05
C MET A 94 -7.35 -7.03 -1.17
N LEU A 95 -6.03 -6.80 -1.18
CA LEU A 95 -5.05 -7.85 -1.42
C LEU A 95 -4.65 -8.62 -0.14
N TYR A 96 -4.69 -7.99 1.03
CA TYR A 96 -4.04 -8.54 2.23
C TYR A 96 -4.92 -8.66 3.48
N PHE A 97 -5.81 -7.71 3.75
CA PHE A 97 -6.52 -7.68 5.04
C PHE A 97 -7.95 -8.20 4.95
N TYR A 98 -8.70 -7.79 3.94
CA TYR A 98 -10.14 -8.03 3.83
C TYR A 98 -10.58 -8.41 2.40
N PRO A 99 -9.90 -9.32 1.68
CA PRO A 99 -10.24 -9.67 0.30
C PRO A 99 -11.71 -10.12 0.13
N GLU A 100 -12.22 -10.84 1.12
CA GLU A 100 -13.59 -11.37 1.17
C GLU A 100 -14.66 -10.28 1.05
N ASP A 101 -14.36 -9.06 1.52
CA ASP A 101 -15.29 -7.92 1.45
C ASP A 101 -15.41 -7.34 0.03
N TYR A 102 -14.56 -7.77 -0.90
CA TYR A 102 -14.51 -7.27 -2.28
C TYR A 102 -14.89 -8.32 -3.32
N TYR A 103 -15.05 -9.59 -2.95
CA TYR A 103 -15.39 -10.63 -3.93
C TYR A 103 -16.68 -10.32 -4.68
N GLY A 104 -16.61 -10.44 -6.00
CA GLY A 104 -17.73 -10.17 -6.91
C GLY A 104 -18.07 -8.69 -7.06
N LYS A 105 -17.36 -7.77 -6.39
CA LYS A 105 -17.55 -6.33 -6.58
C LYS A 105 -16.91 -5.88 -7.87
N THR A 106 -17.59 -4.98 -8.57
CA THR A 106 -17.02 -4.27 -9.72
C THR A 106 -16.14 -3.13 -9.20
N VAL A 107 -14.84 -3.20 -9.49
CA VAL A 107 -13.83 -2.23 -9.08
C VAL A 107 -13.41 -1.40 -10.29
N LYS A 108 -13.29 -0.08 -10.11
CA LYS A 108 -12.70 0.84 -11.08
C LYS A 108 -11.46 1.49 -10.51
N MET A 109 -10.37 1.47 -11.26
CA MET A 109 -9.10 2.05 -10.82
C MET A 109 -8.27 2.62 -11.96
N THR A 110 -7.45 3.63 -11.66
CA THR A 110 -6.50 4.23 -12.59
C THR A 110 -5.08 4.06 -12.05
N GLY A 111 -4.15 3.72 -12.93
CA GLY A 111 -2.76 3.45 -12.59
C GLY A 111 -1.90 3.24 -13.82
N LEU A 112 -0.65 2.84 -13.62
CA LEU A 112 0.29 2.58 -14.72
C LEU A 112 0.21 1.12 -15.17
N PHE A 113 0.16 0.89 -16.47
CA PHE A 113 0.20 -0.46 -17.02
C PHE A 113 1.57 -1.10 -16.83
N ASN A 114 1.59 -2.33 -16.33
CA ASN A 114 2.82 -3.12 -16.23
C ASN A 114 2.56 -4.61 -16.48
N VAL A 115 3.64 -5.33 -16.77
CA VAL A 115 3.62 -6.76 -17.10
C VAL A 115 4.57 -7.49 -16.17
N TYR A 116 4.10 -8.56 -15.53
CA TYR A 116 4.89 -9.43 -14.66
C TYR A 116 5.05 -10.81 -15.27
N GLN A 117 6.27 -11.32 -15.22
CA GLN A 117 6.60 -12.66 -15.68
C GLN A 117 7.52 -13.31 -14.64
N SER A 118 7.17 -14.53 -14.23
CA SER A 118 7.98 -15.27 -13.27
C SER A 118 9.29 -15.72 -13.92
N VAL A 119 10.39 -15.56 -13.18
CA VAL A 119 11.72 -16.03 -13.58
C VAL A 119 12.30 -16.92 -12.48
N ASP A 120 13.15 -17.87 -12.86
CA ASP A 120 13.91 -18.68 -11.92
C ASP A 120 15.06 -17.88 -11.26
N GLU A 121 15.80 -18.54 -10.36
CA GLU A 121 16.97 -17.95 -9.69
C GLU A 121 18.09 -17.50 -10.64
N ASN A 122 18.08 -17.97 -11.89
CA ASN A 122 19.05 -17.62 -12.93
C ASN A 122 18.51 -16.56 -13.90
N GLY A 123 17.29 -16.06 -13.69
CA GLY A 123 16.63 -15.08 -14.56
C GLY A 123 16.01 -15.67 -15.82
N VAL A 124 15.85 -17.00 -15.89
CA VAL A 124 15.15 -17.68 -17.00
C VAL A 124 13.65 -17.60 -16.76
N VAL A 125 12.93 -17.12 -17.77
CA VAL A 125 11.46 -17.08 -17.76
C VAL A 125 10.88 -18.47 -17.53
N LEU A 126 10.03 -18.58 -16.51
CA LEU A 126 9.25 -19.78 -16.24
C LEU A 126 8.08 -19.88 -17.21
N ASP A 127 7.63 -21.10 -17.49
CA ASP A 127 6.41 -21.38 -18.27
C ASP A 127 5.16 -21.14 -17.39
N MET A 128 5.02 -19.89 -16.95
CA MET A 128 3.93 -19.40 -16.13
C MET A 128 3.17 -18.33 -16.92
N PRO A 129 1.85 -18.20 -16.73
CA PRO A 129 1.09 -17.11 -17.33
C PRO A 129 1.70 -15.75 -17.03
N VAL A 130 1.66 -14.87 -18.02
CA VAL A 130 2.05 -13.47 -17.87
C VAL A 130 0.91 -12.74 -17.16
N ALA A 131 1.22 -12.01 -16.09
CA ALA A 131 0.25 -11.19 -15.37
C ALA A 131 0.31 -9.74 -15.86
N TYR A 132 -0.86 -9.17 -16.12
CA TYR A 132 -1.04 -7.77 -16.52
C TYR A 132 -1.57 -6.99 -15.33
N ALA A 133 -0.96 -5.86 -15.00
CA ALA A 133 -1.29 -5.16 -13.78
C ALA A 133 -1.53 -3.67 -14.00
N CYS A 134 -2.49 -3.14 -13.25
CA CYS A 134 -2.65 -1.71 -13.03
C CYS A 134 -1.89 -1.34 -11.75
N ILE A 135 -0.80 -0.60 -11.90
CA ILE A 135 0.09 -0.22 -10.79
C ILE A 135 -0.37 1.09 -10.19
N ILE A 136 -0.63 1.05 -8.90
CA ILE A 136 -0.91 2.22 -8.07
C ILE A 136 0.27 2.49 -7.14
N SER A 137 0.48 3.75 -6.80
CA SER A 137 1.51 4.16 -5.86
C SER A 137 0.91 4.95 -4.72
N ASP A 138 1.55 4.89 -3.56
CA ASP A 138 1.21 5.80 -2.47
C ASP A 138 1.43 7.27 -2.87
N ALA A 139 0.94 8.22 -2.06
CA ALA A 139 1.06 9.65 -2.37
C ALA A 139 2.50 10.17 -2.47
N THR A 140 3.48 9.48 -1.88
CA THR A 140 4.91 9.79 -1.95
C THR A 140 5.65 9.03 -3.06
N ALA A 141 4.98 8.10 -3.74
CA ALA A 141 5.51 7.21 -4.77
C ALA A 141 6.71 6.36 -4.33
N CYS A 142 6.81 6.03 -3.03
CA CYS A 142 7.88 5.16 -2.53
C CYS A 142 7.45 3.69 -2.43
N CYS A 143 6.16 3.43 -2.23
CA CYS A 143 5.53 2.12 -2.30
C CYS A 143 4.56 2.05 -3.48
N ALA A 144 4.43 0.85 -4.06
CA ALA A 144 3.50 0.58 -5.15
C ALA A 144 2.90 -0.81 -5.00
N GLU A 145 1.63 -0.95 -5.35
CA GLU A 145 0.95 -2.24 -5.48
C GLU A 145 0.48 -2.43 -6.91
N GLY A 146 0.41 -3.68 -7.36
CA GLY A 146 -0.18 -4.04 -8.64
C GLY A 146 -1.49 -4.78 -8.43
N MET A 147 -2.56 -4.30 -9.06
CA MET A 147 -3.79 -5.07 -9.20
C MET A 147 -3.75 -5.79 -10.55
N GLU A 148 -3.69 -7.12 -10.53
CA GLU A 148 -3.78 -7.92 -11.74
C GLU A 148 -5.16 -7.77 -12.39
N PHE A 149 -5.21 -7.80 -13.73
CA PHE A 149 -6.47 -7.83 -14.46
C PHE A 149 -6.41 -8.72 -15.69
N VAL A 150 -7.57 -9.28 -16.04
CA VAL A 150 -7.79 -10.10 -17.23
C VAL A 150 -8.92 -9.46 -18.05
N LEU A 151 -8.57 -8.98 -19.24
CA LEU A 151 -9.54 -8.34 -20.14
C LEU A 151 -10.57 -9.36 -20.65
N GLU A 152 -11.82 -8.94 -20.76
CA GLU A 152 -12.89 -9.75 -21.36
C GLU A 152 -12.74 -9.80 -22.89
N GLY A 153 -12.29 -10.93 -23.42
CA GLY A 153 -12.19 -11.18 -24.86
C GLY A 153 -10.83 -11.73 -25.28
N ASP A 154 -10.57 -11.74 -26.59
CA ASP A 154 -9.34 -12.28 -27.18
C ASP A 154 -8.31 -11.15 -27.38
N TYR A 155 -7.68 -10.70 -26.29
CA TYR A 155 -6.61 -9.69 -26.32
C TYR A 155 -5.23 -10.34 -26.28
N ILE A 156 -4.33 -9.90 -27.16
CA ILE A 156 -2.98 -10.45 -27.29
C ILE A 156 -1.95 -9.35 -26.99
N TYR A 157 -1.15 -9.55 -25.94
CA TYR A 157 0.02 -8.71 -25.71
C TYR A 157 1.13 -9.06 -26.71
N PRO A 158 1.84 -8.07 -27.28
CA PRO A 158 1.73 -6.64 -27.01
C PRO A 158 0.72 -5.88 -27.88
N ASP A 159 0.16 -6.51 -28.91
CA ASP A 159 -0.58 -5.81 -29.98
C ASP A 159 -1.86 -5.10 -29.49
N ASP A 160 -2.58 -5.68 -28.53
CA ASP A 160 -3.85 -5.17 -28.02
C ASP A 160 -3.73 -4.50 -26.64
N TYR A 161 -2.51 -4.32 -26.13
CA TYR A 161 -2.24 -3.74 -24.81
C TYR A 161 -1.52 -2.39 -24.90
N PRO A 162 -1.67 -1.52 -23.89
CA PRO A 162 -0.94 -0.25 -23.82
C PRO A 162 0.58 -0.46 -23.72
N GLU A 163 1.34 0.60 -24.01
CA GLU A 163 2.78 0.60 -23.73
C GLU A 163 3.04 0.49 -22.23
N LEU A 164 4.14 -0.16 -21.85
CA LEU A 164 4.56 -0.25 -20.45
C LEU A 164 4.69 1.16 -19.84
N GLY A 165 4.07 1.36 -18.68
CA GLY A 165 4.04 2.64 -17.98
C GLY A 165 2.99 3.63 -18.51
N ALA A 166 2.17 3.26 -19.50
CA ALA A 166 1.02 4.07 -19.88
C ALA A 166 0.00 4.14 -18.75
N GLU A 167 -0.61 5.30 -18.55
CA GLU A 167 -1.74 5.42 -17.63
C GLU A 167 -2.97 4.72 -18.23
N ILE A 168 -3.59 3.85 -17.45
CA ILE A 168 -4.78 3.08 -17.83
C ILE A 168 -5.84 3.25 -16.76
N THR A 169 -7.12 3.20 -17.18
CA THR A 169 -8.24 3.00 -16.27
C THR A 169 -8.87 1.65 -16.56
N VAL A 170 -8.96 0.80 -15.53
CA VAL A 170 -9.50 -0.56 -15.64
C VAL A 170 -10.78 -0.65 -14.80
N ILE A 171 -11.81 -1.28 -15.37
CA ILE A 171 -13.01 -1.69 -14.65
C ILE A 171 -13.13 -3.21 -14.77
N GLY A 172 -13.25 -3.92 -13.66
CA GLY A 172 -13.44 -5.38 -13.65
C GLY A 172 -13.99 -5.91 -12.33
N GLU A 173 -14.31 -7.19 -12.30
CA GLU A 173 -14.85 -7.86 -11.13
C GLU A 173 -13.72 -8.46 -10.28
N PHE A 174 -13.68 -8.15 -9.00
CA PHE A 174 -12.64 -8.67 -8.10
C PHE A 174 -12.91 -10.13 -7.73
N GLN A 175 -11.95 -11.00 -8.05
CA GLN A 175 -11.99 -12.43 -7.76
C GLN A 175 -10.65 -12.93 -7.23
N SER A 176 -10.71 -14.08 -6.55
CA SER A 176 -9.52 -14.83 -6.18
C SER A 176 -9.30 -16.03 -7.12
N TYR A 177 -8.05 -16.40 -7.29
CA TYR A 177 -7.66 -17.67 -7.89
C TYR A 177 -6.57 -18.33 -7.05
N ALA A 178 -6.46 -19.65 -7.15
CA ALA A 178 -5.46 -20.41 -6.41
C ALA A 178 -4.35 -20.87 -7.35
N GLU A 179 -3.11 -20.53 -7.01
CA GLU A 179 -1.93 -21.01 -7.72
C GLU A 179 -0.93 -21.56 -6.70
N ASN A 180 -0.53 -22.82 -6.89
CA ASN A 180 0.37 -23.53 -5.97
C ASN A 180 -0.10 -23.55 -4.50
N GLY A 181 -1.43 -23.52 -4.27
CA GLY A 181 -2.03 -23.47 -2.94
C GLY A 181 -1.97 -22.09 -2.26
N ILE A 182 -1.54 -21.06 -2.99
CA ILE A 182 -1.55 -19.67 -2.56
C ILE A 182 -2.73 -18.97 -3.24
N ALA A 183 -3.48 -18.19 -2.48
CA ALA A 183 -4.54 -17.34 -3.01
C ALA A 183 -3.93 -16.07 -3.61
N TRP A 184 -4.34 -15.78 -4.84
CA TRP A 184 -4.03 -14.57 -5.59
C TRP A 184 -5.32 -13.88 -5.97
N TYR A 185 -5.23 -12.62 -6.39
CA TYR A 185 -6.40 -11.79 -6.66
C TYR A 185 -6.22 -11.01 -7.94
N HIS A 186 -7.31 -10.86 -8.68
CA HIS A 186 -7.33 -10.12 -9.93
C HIS A 186 -8.71 -9.53 -10.24
N LEU A 187 -8.74 -8.63 -11.21
CA LEU A 187 -9.96 -8.13 -11.83
C LEU A 187 -10.24 -8.94 -13.10
N VAL A 188 -11.31 -9.74 -13.11
CA VAL A 188 -11.76 -10.48 -14.29
C VAL A 188 -12.86 -9.73 -15.03
N ASN A 189 -13.20 -10.22 -16.23
CA ASN A 189 -14.17 -9.58 -17.12
C ASN A 189 -13.85 -8.08 -17.30
N ALA A 190 -12.55 -7.76 -17.33
CA ALA A 190 -12.09 -6.40 -17.22
C ALA A 190 -12.18 -5.69 -18.58
N ARG A 191 -12.32 -4.37 -18.53
CA ARG A 191 -12.22 -3.48 -19.69
C ARG A 191 -11.40 -2.26 -19.36
N MET A 192 -10.69 -1.74 -20.36
CA MET A 192 -10.02 -0.44 -20.28
C MET A 192 -10.96 0.66 -20.77
N VAL A 193 -10.98 1.82 -20.09
CA VAL A 193 -11.86 2.96 -20.40
C VAL A 193 -11.10 4.28 -20.48
#